data_AF-A0A1H2VCJ8-F1
#
_entry.id   AF-A0A1H2VCJ8-F1
#
_cell.length_a   1.000
_cell.length_b   1.000
_cell.length_c   1.000
_cell.angle_alpha   90.00
_cell.angle_beta   90.00
_cell.angle_gamma   90.00
#
_symmetry.space_group_name_H-M   'P 1'
#
loop_
_entity.id
_entity.type
_entity.pdbx_description
1 polymer ?
#
loop_
_entity_poly.entity_id
_entity_poly.type
_entity_poly.pdbx_seq_one_letter_code
_entity_poly.pdbx_strand_id
1 'polypeptide(L)'
;MGEQDRKIDNCIEMALDYLKGISLTKGLSIIIDICDEIRYSKIEKEDIDQKILKVIHDLIESDSLNSLMGDEEKETLNRFFKDFLKLCSDSGKYYFKNKLYNELSFDEFYNVLIQLKYIKSIELSNGNKLPING
;
A
#
# COMPACT_ATOMS: atom_id res chain seq x y z
N MET A 1 0.92 1.43 -25.20
CA MET A 1 0.19 0.90 -24.04
C MET A 1 0.64 -0.54 -23.88
N GLY A 2 1.64 -0.74 -23.05
CA GLY A 2 2.34 -2.02 -22.91
C GLY A 2 1.64 -2.93 -21.90
N GLU A 3 2.03 -4.21 -21.86
CA GLU A 3 1.51 -5.19 -20.88
C GLU A 3 1.77 -4.78 -19.42
N GLN A 4 2.86 -4.05 -19.15
CA GLN A 4 3.17 -3.52 -17.81
C GLN A 4 2.10 -2.54 -17.29
N ASP A 5 1.60 -1.67 -18.15
CA ASP A 5 0.56 -0.69 -17.77
C ASP A 5 -0.71 -1.44 -17.31
N ARG A 6 -1.11 -2.50 -18.03
CA ARG A 6 -2.29 -3.29 -17.72
C ARG A 6 -2.20 -4.02 -16.38
N LYS A 7 -1.01 -4.52 -16.02
CA LYS A 7 -0.79 -5.23 -14.75
C LYS A 7 -0.93 -4.29 -13.56
N ILE A 8 -0.37 -3.08 -13.67
CA ILE A 8 -0.49 -2.02 -12.65
C ILE A 8 -1.95 -1.60 -12.51
N ASP A 9 -2.63 -1.33 -13.63
CA ASP A 9 -4.05 -0.94 -13.65
C ASP A 9 -4.93 -1.99 -12.95
N ASN A 10 -4.74 -3.28 -13.26
CA ASN A 10 -5.48 -4.37 -12.63
C ASN A 10 -5.27 -4.42 -11.10
N CYS A 11 -4.04 -4.18 -10.63
CA CYS A 11 -3.76 -4.13 -9.19
C CYS A 11 -4.46 -2.94 -8.54
N ILE A 12 -4.46 -1.78 -9.20
CA ILE A 12 -5.13 -0.57 -8.70
C ILE A 12 -6.65 -0.79 -8.63
N GLU A 13 -7.27 -1.30 -9.71
CA GLU A 13 -8.70 -1.59 -9.75
C GLU A 13 -9.10 -2.55 -8.62
N MET A 14 -8.34 -3.63 -8.44
CA MET A 14 -8.60 -4.63 -7.39
C MET A 14 -8.46 -4.04 -5.98
N ALA A 15 -7.45 -3.22 -5.72
CA ALA A 15 -7.31 -2.55 -4.43
C ALA A 15 -8.41 -1.50 -4.18
N LEU A 16 -8.82 -0.77 -5.20
CA LEU A 16 -9.90 0.22 -5.07
C LEU A 16 -11.24 -0.44 -4.74
N ASP A 17 -11.54 -1.56 -5.37
CA ASP A 17 -12.73 -2.35 -5.06
C ASP A 17 -12.69 -2.88 -3.62
N TYR A 18 -11.55 -3.43 -3.19
CA TYR A 18 -11.35 -3.87 -1.80
C TYR A 18 -11.51 -2.74 -0.77
N LEU A 19 -11.02 -1.54 -1.09
CA LEU A 19 -11.04 -0.38 -0.20
C LEU A 19 -12.28 0.52 -0.40
N LYS A 20 -13.30 0.05 -1.11
CA LYS A 20 -14.46 0.87 -1.48
C LYS A 20 -15.18 1.41 -0.24
N GLY A 21 -15.25 2.74 -0.13
CA GLY A 21 -15.90 3.42 1.00
C GLY A 21 -15.08 3.43 2.30
N ILE A 22 -13.83 2.97 2.29
CA ILE A 22 -12.96 2.91 3.47
C ILE A 22 -11.78 3.89 3.29
N SER A 23 -11.43 4.61 4.35
CA SER A 23 -10.28 5.51 4.37
C SER A 23 -8.98 4.75 4.63
N LEU A 24 -7.95 5.00 3.80
CA LEU A 24 -6.60 4.45 3.98
C LEU A 24 -5.49 5.46 3.59
N THR A 25 -5.83 6.72 3.34
CA THR A 25 -4.89 7.68 2.75
C THR A 25 -3.70 8.01 3.66
N LYS A 26 -3.88 8.04 4.98
CA LYS A 26 -2.78 8.27 5.93
C LYS A 26 -1.92 7.02 6.05
N GLY A 27 -2.55 5.85 6.13
CA GLY A 27 -1.86 4.56 6.12
C GLY A 27 -0.96 4.40 4.89
N LEU A 28 -1.49 4.65 3.69
CA LEU A 28 -0.71 4.64 2.45
C LEU A 28 0.42 5.68 2.46
N SER A 29 0.19 6.87 3.02
CA SER A 29 1.24 7.90 3.12
C SER A 29 2.43 7.43 3.95
N ILE A 30 2.18 6.82 5.12
CA ILE A 30 3.25 6.31 5.99
C ILE A 30 4.05 5.20 5.28
N ILE A 31 3.37 4.28 4.58
CA ILE A 31 4.08 3.23 3.84
C ILE A 31 4.93 3.82 2.70
N ILE A 32 4.41 4.82 1.97
CA ILE A 32 5.16 5.49 0.90
C ILE A 32 6.38 6.21 1.48
N ASP A 33 6.23 6.94 2.60
CA ASP A 33 7.33 7.64 3.24
C ASP A 33 8.45 6.66 3.68
N ILE A 34 8.09 5.49 4.21
CA ILE A 34 9.06 4.42 4.54
C ILE A 34 9.76 3.89 3.29
N CYS A 35 9.01 3.65 2.21
CA CYS A 35 9.60 3.22 0.94
C CYS A 35 10.62 4.25 0.45
N ASP A 36 10.29 5.54 0.50
CA ASP A 36 11.17 6.62 0.08
C ASP A 36 12.42 6.69 0.95
N GLU A 37 12.26 6.67 2.28
CA GLU A 37 13.39 6.71 3.21
C GLU A 37 14.39 5.58 2.93
N ILE A 38 13.90 4.36 2.74
CA ILE A 38 14.75 3.20 2.45
C ILE A 38 15.39 3.34 1.06
N ARG A 39 14.64 3.73 0.02
CA ARG A 39 15.18 3.94 -1.34
C ARG A 39 16.31 4.95 -1.39
N TYR A 40 16.22 6.03 -0.60
CA TYR A 40 17.24 7.08 -0.58
C TYR A 40 18.39 6.83 0.41
N SER A 41 18.33 5.77 1.22
CA SER A 41 19.28 5.52 2.32
C SER A 41 20.71 5.08 1.92
N LYS A 42 21.11 5.16 0.63
CA LYS A 42 22.44 4.73 0.11
C LYS A 42 22.86 3.29 0.47
N ILE A 43 21.91 2.43 0.79
CA ILE A 43 22.15 1.02 1.10
C ILE A 43 22.41 0.25 -0.20
N GLU A 44 23.22 -0.82 -0.13
CA GLU A 44 23.48 -1.69 -1.28
C GLU A 44 22.16 -2.13 -1.93
N LYS A 45 22.06 -1.92 -3.24
CA LYS A 45 20.81 -2.09 -4.01
C LYS A 45 20.29 -3.52 -4.02
N GLU A 46 21.15 -4.51 -3.73
CA GLU A 46 20.86 -5.92 -4.03
C GLU A 46 19.81 -6.57 -3.12
N ASP A 47 19.36 -5.92 -2.04
CA ASP A 47 18.31 -6.45 -1.14
C ASP A 47 17.29 -5.41 -0.68
N ILE A 48 17.18 -4.28 -1.38
CA ILE A 48 16.34 -3.16 -0.93
C ILE A 48 14.85 -3.55 -0.85
N ASP A 49 14.37 -4.34 -1.81
CA ASP A 49 12.97 -4.80 -1.87
C ASP A 49 12.60 -5.66 -0.67
N GLN A 50 13.47 -6.63 -0.33
CA GLN A 50 13.27 -7.50 0.83
C GLN A 50 13.32 -6.71 2.13
N LYS A 51 14.21 -5.72 2.21
CA LYS A 51 14.28 -4.83 3.37
C LYS A 51 13.00 -4.02 3.55
N ILE A 52 12.45 -3.47 2.47
CA ILE A 52 11.21 -2.70 2.53
C ILE A 52 10.04 -3.59 2.94
N LEU A 53 9.88 -4.75 2.31
CA LEU A 53 8.81 -5.69 2.66
C LEU A 53 8.92 -6.17 4.11
N LYS A 54 10.13 -6.39 4.61
CA LYS A 54 10.39 -6.68 6.02
C LYS A 54 9.92 -5.55 6.93
N VAL A 55 10.35 -4.32 6.67
CA VAL A 55 9.98 -3.15 7.50
C VAL A 55 8.47 -2.96 7.50
N ILE A 56 7.81 -3.10 6.35
CA ILE A 56 6.36 -3.03 6.24
C ILE A 56 5.71 -4.14 7.08
N HIS A 57 6.18 -5.39 6.94
CA HIS A 57 5.68 -6.52 7.72
C HIS A 57 5.79 -6.27 9.23
N ASP A 58 6.98 -5.90 9.71
CA ASP A 58 7.26 -5.64 11.12
C ASP A 58 6.40 -4.47 11.64
N LEU A 59 6.20 -3.42 10.83
CA LEU A 59 5.37 -2.28 11.18
C LEU A 59 3.91 -2.69 11.43
N ILE A 60 3.35 -3.52 10.54
CA ILE A 60 1.96 -4.00 10.59
C ILE A 60 1.74 -4.98 11.74
N GLU A 61 2.77 -5.73 12.13
CA GLU A 61 2.71 -6.60 13.32
C GLU A 61 2.90 -5.83 14.63
N SER A 62 3.54 -4.67 14.58
CA SER A 62 3.80 -3.85 15.76
C SER A 62 2.64 -2.92 16.14
N ASP A 63 2.71 -2.41 17.36
CA ASP A 63 1.85 -1.34 17.86
C ASP A 63 2.36 0.07 17.51
N SER A 64 3.43 0.18 16.70
CA SER A 64 4.08 1.46 16.38
C SER A 64 3.16 2.44 15.66
N LEU A 65 2.13 1.93 14.98
CA LEU A 65 1.15 2.74 14.26
C LEU A 65 0.05 3.33 15.16
N ASN A 66 -0.09 2.87 16.42
CA ASN A 66 -1.16 3.29 17.34
C ASN A 66 -1.14 4.79 17.64
N SER A 67 0.05 5.41 17.64
CA SER A 67 0.21 6.85 17.87
C SER A 67 0.10 7.67 16.58
N LEU A 68 0.14 7.04 15.41
CA LEU A 68 0.28 7.70 14.12
C LEU A 68 -1.03 7.78 13.33
N MET A 69 -1.99 6.88 13.57
CA MET A 69 -3.30 6.87 12.90
C MET A 69 -4.40 6.39 13.84
N GLY A 70 -5.66 6.66 13.48
CA GLY A 70 -6.79 6.16 14.25
C GLY A 70 -6.93 4.64 14.13
N ASP A 71 -7.57 4.00 15.11
CA ASP A 71 -7.73 2.55 15.18
C ASP A 71 -8.40 1.96 13.93
N GLU A 72 -9.40 2.65 13.37
CA GLU A 72 -10.10 2.21 12.15
C GLU A 72 -9.17 2.18 10.93
N GLU A 73 -8.33 3.19 10.78
CA GLU A 73 -7.38 3.29 9.67
C GLU A 73 -6.24 2.28 9.85
N LYS A 74 -5.78 2.06 11.09
CA LYS A 74 -4.81 1.00 11.41
C LYS A 74 -5.38 -0.37 11.06
N GLU A 75 -6.60 -0.66 11.47
CA GLU A 75 -7.26 -1.93 11.17
C GLU A 75 -7.40 -2.13 9.66
N THR A 76 -7.78 -1.07 8.93
CA THR A 76 -7.86 -1.12 7.46
C THR A 76 -6.50 -1.40 6.83
N LEU A 77 -5.44 -0.75 7.29
CA LEU A 77 -4.08 -0.98 6.82
C LEU A 77 -3.63 -2.41 7.10
N ASN A 78 -3.89 -2.90 8.31
CA ASN A 78 -3.59 -4.28 8.70
C ASN A 78 -4.28 -5.28 7.78
N ARG A 79 -5.59 -5.13 7.56
CA ARG A 79 -6.35 -6.00 6.65
C ARG A 79 -5.85 -5.88 5.21
N PHE A 80 -5.52 -4.68 4.75
CA PHE A 80 -5.00 -4.47 3.40
C PHE A 80 -3.72 -5.28 3.17
N PHE A 81 -2.78 -5.26 4.10
CA PHE A 81 -1.53 -6.03 3.94
C PHE A 81 -1.65 -7.51 4.30
N LYS A 82 -2.38 -7.86 5.37
CA LYS A 82 -2.47 -9.24 5.87
C LYS A 82 -3.50 -10.08 5.11
N ASP A 83 -4.67 -9.53 4.81
CA ASP A 83 -5.77 -10.30 4.24
C ASP A 83 -5.82 -10.15 2.72
N PHE A 84 -5.67 -8.92 2.22
CA PHE A 84 -5.78 -8.62 0.79
C PHE A 84 -4.48 -8.88 0.02
N LEU A 85 -3.37 -8.26 0.42
CA LEU A 85 -2.06 -8.50 -0.20
C LEU A 85 -1.46 -9.84 0.24
N LYS A 86 -1.84 -10.32 1.43
CA LYS A 86 -1.29 -11.52 2.06
C LYS A 86 0.24 -11.46 2.14
N LEU A 87 0.76 -10.35 2.64
CA LEU A 87 2.17 -10.18 2.96
C LEU A 87 2.57 -11.23 4.00
N CYS A 88 3.51 -12.09 3.64
CA CYS A 88 3.98 -13.19 4.47
C CYS A 88 5.50 -13.19 4.51
N SER A 89 6.04 -13.82 5.55
CA SER A 89 7.44 -14.22 5.62
C SER A 89 7.57 -15.74 5.55
N ASP A 90 8.55 -16.23 4.81
CA ASP A 90 8.98 -17.63 4.82
C ASP A 90 10.50 -17.68 4.74
N SER A 91 11.13 -18.36 5.70
CA SER A 91 12.58 -18.61 5.71
C SER A 91 13.42 -17.34 5.53
N GLY A 92 12.97 -16.22 6.10
CA GLY A 92 13.64 -14.92 6.05
C GLY A 92 13.36 -14.09 4.80
N LYS A 93 12.53 -14.58 3.86
CA LYS A 93 12.07 -13.82 2.69
C LYS A 93 10.65 -13.32 2.87
N TYR A 94 10.38 -12.14 2.37
CA TYR A 94 9.08 -11.46 2.44
C TYR A 94 8.49 -11.35 1.04
N TYR A 95 7.20 -11.68 0.90
CA TYR A 95 6.51 -11.69 -0.38
C TYR A 95 4.98 -11.59 -0.19
N PHE A 96 4.28 -11.20 -1.26
CA PHE A 96 2.83 -11.20 -1.31
C PHE A 96 2.31 -12.56 -1.79
N LYS A 97 1.32 -13.16 -1.12
CA LYS A 97 0.61 -14.34 -1.67
C LYS A 97 -0.49 -13.96 -2.65
N ASN A 98 -0.87 -12.69 -2.73
CA ASN A 98 -1.75 -12.21 -3.78
C ASN A 98 -1.02 -12.30 -5.13
N LYS A 99 -1.55 -13.12 -6.05
CA LYS A 99 -0.86 -13.49 -7.30
C LYS A 99 -0.50 -12.27 -8.16
N LEU A 100 -1.41 -11.31 -8.32
CA LEU A 100 -1.15 -10.12 -9.12
C LEU A 100 -0.04 -9.26 -8.54
N TYR A 101 -0.02 -9.12 -7.21
CA TYR A 101 0.99 -8.33 -6.50
C TYR A 101 2.33 -9.04 -6.41
N ASN A 102 2.35 -10.37 -6.31
CA ASN A 102 3.59 -11.16 -6.26
C ASN A 102 4.38 -11.09 -7.57
N GLU A 103 3.70 -10.80 -8.68
CA GLU A 103 4.36 -10.63 -9.97
C GLU A 103 5.01 -9.25 -10.08
N LEU A 104 4.57 -8.25 -9.30
CA LEU A 104 5.08 -6.87 -9.38
C LEU A 104 6.55 -6.80 -8.97
N SER A 105 7.34 -6.03 -9.72
CA SER A 105 8.58 -5.50 -9.16
C SER A 105 8.26 -4.54 -8.01
N PHE A 106 9.23 -4.27 -7.15
CA PHE A 106 9.02 -3.31 -6.07
C PHE A 106 8.68 -1.90 -6.61
N ASP A 107 9.31 -1.45 -7.70
CA ASP A 107 8.99 -0.16 -8.33
C ASP A 107 7.55 -0.14 -8.86
N GLU A 108 7.06 -1.26 -9.43
CA GLU A 108 5.67 -1.39 -9.86
C GLU A 108 4.71 -1.36 -8.67
N PHE A 109 5.02 -2.08 -7.59
CA PHE A 109 4.23 -2.05 -6.35
C PHE A 109 4.19 -0.64 -5.72
N TYR A 110 5.32 0.04 -5.66
CA TYR A 110 5.42 1.40 -5.17
C TYR A 110 4.59 2.37 -6.03
N ASN A 111 4.59 2.20 -7.35
CA ASN A 111 3.72 2.97 -8.25
C ASN A 111 2.22 2.71 -7.96
N VAL A 112 1.83 1.46 -7.71
CA VAL A 112 0.47 1.12 -7.29
C VAL A 112 0.10 1.87 -6.00
N LEU A 113 0.98 1.92 -4.99
CA LEU A 113 0.72 2.65 -3.74
C LEU A 113 0.49 4.15 -3.98
N ILE A 114 1.32 4.80 -4.81
CA ILE A 114 1.17 6.22 -5.15
C ILE A 114 -0.18 6.48 -5.83
N GLN A 115 -0.51 5.68 -6.85
CA GLN A 115 -1.74 5.87 -7.61
C GLN A 115 -2.97 5.60 -6.75
N LEU A 116 -2.93 4.56 -5.90
CA LEU A 116 -3.98 4.25 -4.96
C LEU A 116 -4.22 5.41 -3.98
N LYS A 117 -3.14 5.98 -3.40
CA LYS A 117 -3.23 7.15 -2.52
C LYS A 117 -3.84 8.36 -3.24
N TYR A 118 -3.43 8.62 -4.48
CA TYR A 118 -3.94 9.73 -5.28
C TYR A 118 -5.45 9.60 -5.52
N ILE A 119 -5.89 8.45 -6.02
CA ILE A 119 -7.31 8.19 -6.32
C ILE A 119 -8.15 8.26 -5.05
N LYS A 120 -7.69 7.65 -3.94
CA LYS A 120 -8.38 7.74 -2.64
C LYS A 120 -8.47 9.17 -2.10
N SER A 121 -7.44 9.99 -2.32
CA SER A 121 -7.48 11.40 -1.92
C SER A 121 -8.52 12.20 -2.74
N ILE A 122 -8.70 11.87 -4.02
CA ILE A 122 -9.77 12.43 -4.86
C ILE A 122 -11.14 11.95 -4.40
N GLU A 123 -11.31 10.66 -4.09
CA GLU A 123 -12.58 10.11 -3.56
C GLU A 123 -13.01 10.85 -2.30
N LEU A 124 -12.10 11.04 -1.34
CA LEU A 124 -12.37 11.81 -0.11
C LEU A 124 -12.75 13.27 -0.40
N SER A 125 -12.04 13.91 -1.32
CA SER A 125 -12.30 15.32 -1.69
C SER A 125 -13.65 15.50 -2.39
N ASN A 126 -14.04 14.53 -3.23
CA ASN A 126 -15.31 14.56 -3.95
C ASN A 126 -16.50 14.06 -3.11
N GLY A 127 -16.29 13.11 -2.20
CA GLY A 127 -17.30 12.67 -1.23
C GLY A 127 -17.67 13.76 -0.22
N ASN A 128 -16.75 14.71 0.02
CA ASN A 128 -16.99 15.90 0.84
C ASN A 128 -17.70 17.05 0.09
N LYS A 129 -18.00 16.92 -1.22
CA LYS A 129 -18.94 17.83 -1.88
C LYS A 129 -20.35 17.46 -1.40
N LEU A 130 -20.84 18.22 -0.41
CA LEU A 130 -22.24 18.21 0.01
C LEU A 130 -23.16 18.24 -1.22
N PRO A 131 -24.30 17.51 -1.21
CA PRO A 131 -25.32 17.70 -2.23
C PRO A 131 -25.69 19.17 -2.21
N ILE A 132 -25.45 19.84 -3.33
CA ILE A 132 -25.97 21.17 -3.57
C ILE A 132 -27.47 20.95 -3.67
N ASN A 133 -28.18 21.15 -2.56
CA ASN A 133 -29.64 21.14 -2.57
C ASN A 133 -30.07 22.21 -3.59
N GLY A 134 -30.76 21.74 -4.64
CA GLY A 134 -31.44 22.59 -5.61
C GLY A 134 -32.68 23.25 -5.01
#